data_AF-A0A7W1JCT5-F1
#
_entry.id   AF-A0A7W1JCT5-F1
#
_cell.length_a   1.000
_cell.length_b   1.000
_cell.length_c   1.000
_cell.angle_alpha   90.00
_cell.angle_beta   90.00
_cell.angle_gamma   90.00
#
_symmetry.space_group_name_H-M   'P 1'
#
loop_
_entity.id
_entity.type
_entity.pdbx_description
1 polymer ?
#
loop_
_entity_poly.entity_id
_entity_poly.type
_entity_poly.pdbx_seq_one_letter_code
_entity_poly.pdbx_strand_id
1 'polypeptide(L)'
;MTSILKNCSRIVALLIFGIGSALSAHADTVVLTEGFDGVAGGNYFAGTTVNQFTVQSGAVEVLASNNDFGRCVAAGGSPICINLDGALPGSTFTGTTFVSTAFFGPGTYDLFFDLAGSQRGQSNTTSLFFGNVLNSEITLAGNAAFSTYSFLNVVIGPGELSRIVFFQPGSDNMGNLLDNVRLVQRDDVAPVPEPATMLLLGTGLAGVGAALRRKRIAKQGVSG
;
A
#
# COMPACT_ATOMS: atom_id res chain seq x y z
N MET A 1 75.00 10.97 14.96
CA MET A 1 74.58 11.77 16.12
C MET A 1 74.53 13.21 15.63
N THR A 2 73.44 13.97 15.56
CA THR A 2 72.07 13.78 16.05
C THR A 2 71.20 14.78 15.27
N SER A 3 70.07 14.31 14.71
CA SER A 3 69.03 15.11 14.06
C SER A 3 68.22 15.89 15.11
N ILE A 4 67.59 17.03 14.77
CA ILE A 4 66.35 17.54 15.40
C ILE A 4 65.76 18.79 14.67
N LEU A 5 64.52 18.60 14.14
CA LEU A 5 63.34 19.52 14.02
C LEU A 5 63.42 20.75 13.08
N LYS A 6 62.39 21.15 12.29
CA LYS A 6 60.92 21.11 12.49
C LYS A 6 60.15 21.36 11.18
N ASN A 7 59.12 20.55 10.90
CA ASN A 7 58.07 20.81 9.91
C ASN A 7 57.19 22.01 10.33
N CYS A 8 56.67 22.79 9.38
CA CYS A 8 55.40 23.48 9.57
C CYS A 8 54.50 23.28 8.33
N SER A 9 53.51 22.42 8.53
CA SER A 9 52.62 21.84 7.54
C SER A 9 51.60 22.85 7.01
N ARG A 10 51.35 22.80 5.70
CA ARG A 10 50.25 23.52 5.03
C ARG A 10 48.93 22.83 5.40
N ILE A 11 48.06 23.52 6.12
CA ILE A 11 46.68 23.06 6.36
C ILE A 11 45.79 23.64 5.25
N VAL A 12 45.50 22.83 4.23
CA VAL A 12 44.41 23.08 3.27
C VAL A 12 43.17 22.38 3.85
N ALA A 13 42.26 23.15 4.43
CA ALA A 13 40.96 22.63 4.85
C ALA A 13 40.01 22.60 3.65
N LEU A 14 39.87 21.42 3.04
CA LEU A 14 38.91 21.15 1.99
C LEU A 14 37.52 20.95 2.64
N LEU A 15 36.68 21.98 2.63
CA LEU A 15 35.29 21.91 3.05
C LEU A 15 34.48 21.24 1.94
N ILE A 16 34.33 19.92 2.01
CA ILE A 16 33.38 19.17 1.18
C ILE A 16 31.99 19.49 1.73
N PHE A 17 31.32 20.47 1.11
CA PHE A 17 29.88 20.69 1.32
C PHE A 17 29.15 19.53 0.64
N GLY A 18 28.80 18.51 1.43
CA GLY A 18 27.85 17.50 1.01
C GLY A 18 26.50 18.18 0.78
N ILE A 19 26.08 18.27 -0.49
CA ILE A 19 24.73 18.65 -0.87
C ILE A 19 23.84 17.46 -0.46
N GLY A 20 23.42 17.44 0.80
CA GLY A 20 22.36 16.55 1.25
C GLY A 20 21.05 17.08 0.70
N SER A 21 20.58 16.50 -0.40
CA SER A 21 19.24 16.76 -0.93
C SER A 21 18.21 16.37 0.13
N ALA A 22 17.46 17.35 0.65
CA ALA A 22 16.30 17.08 1.48
C ALA A 22 15.15 16.67 0.57
N LEU A 23 15.00 15.36 0.35
CA LEU A 23 13.81 14.83 -0.30
C LEU A 23 12.62 15.08 0.66
N SER A 24 11.57 15.74 0.18
CA SER A 24 10.28 15.71 0.86
C SER A 24 9.87 14.25 1.05
N ALA A 25 9.80 13.80 2.30
CA ALA A 25 9.22 12.52 2.63
C ALA A 25 7.70 12.66 2.59
N HIS A 26 7.10 12.49 1.40
CA HIS A 26 5.67 12.23 1.28
C HIS A 26 5.42 10.76 1.63
N ALA A 27 4.39 10.51 2.43
CA ALA A 27 4.11 9.19 2.98
C ALA A 27 2.88 8.61 2.30
N ASP A 28 3.02 7.42 1.75
CA ASP A 28 1.89 6.64 1.25
C ASP A 28 0.81 6.50 2.33
N THR A 29 -0.45 6.72 1.95
CA THR A 29 -1.59 6.65 2.88
C THR A 29 -2.34 5.36 2.68
N VAL A 30 -2.54 4.58 3.74
CA VAL A 30 -3.42 3.40 3.68
C VAL A 30 -4.87 3.86 3.76
N VAL A 31 -5.64 3.64 2.70
CA VAL A 31 -7.02 4.13 2.55
C VAL A 31 -8.06 3.02 2.71
N LEU A 32 -7.65 1.75 2.69
CA LEU A 32 -8.46 0.59 3.04
C LEU A 32 -7.54 -0.50 3.62
N THR A 33 -7.97 -1.11 4.72
CA THR A 33 -7.41 -2.36 5.25
C THR A 33 -8.56 -3.22 5.75
N GLU A 34 -8.76 -4.40 5.18
CA GLU A 34 -9.82 -5.33 5.53
C GLU A 34 -9.28 -6.77 5.55
N GLY A 35 -9.18 -7.35 6.75
CA GLY A 35 -8.82 -8.77 6.95
C GLY A 35 -9.96 -9.63 7.47
N PHE A 36 -11.19 -9.09 7.56
CA PHE A 36 -12.41 -9.80 7.97
C PHE A 36 -12.40 -10.45 9.38
N ASP A 37 -11.32 -10.32 10.17
CA ASP A 37 -11.14 -10.93 11.50
C ASP A 37 -12.23 -10.60 12.54
N GLY A 38 -13.04 -9.55 12.30
CA GLY A 38 -14.15 -9.14 13.16
C GLY A 38 -15.53 -9.62 12.71
N VAL A 39 -15.62 -10.35 11.60
CA VAL A 39 -16.89 -10.74 11.00
C VAL A 39 -17.37 -12.09 11.57
N ALA A 40 -18.65 -12.17 11.93
CA ALA A 40 -19.24 -13.43 12.37
C ALA A 40 -19.30 -14.44 11.21
N GLY A 41 -18.96 -15.70 11.49
CA GLY A 41 -19.08 -16.77 10.51
C GLY A 41 -20.53 -16.99 10.07
N GLY A 42 -20.76 -17.18 8.77
CA GLY A 42 -22.10 -17.41 8.22
C GLY A 42 -22.24 -17.00 6.76
N ASN A 43 -23.45 -17.17 6.22
CA ASN A 43 -23.80 -16.79 4.85
C ASN A 43 -24.39 -15.38 4.81
N TYR A 44 -23.90 -14.56 3.89
CA TYR A 44 -24.28 -13.16 3.70
C TYR A 44 -24.77 -12.95 2.28
N PHE A 45 -26.02 -12.51 2.12
CA PHE A 45 -26.68 -12.37 0.83
C PHE A 45 -26.65 -10.94 0.31
N ALA A 46 -26.99 -10.77 -0.97
CA ALA A 46 -27.15 -9.48 -1.62
C ALA A 46 -27.91 -8.46 -0.73
N GLY A 47 -27.33 -7.26 -0.63
CA GLY A 47 -27.79 -6.19 0.26
C GLY A 47 -27.12 -6.18 1.64
N THR A 48 -26.34 -7.20 2.00
CA THR A 48 -25.69 -7.27 3.32
C THR A 48 -24.27 -6.70 3.27
N THR A 49 -23.94 -5.86 4.26
CA THR A 49 -22.60 -5.34 4.48
C THR A 49 -21.80 -6.29 5.39
N VAL A 50 -20.59 -6.62 4.94
CA VAL A 50 -19.58 -7.44 5.59
C VAL A 50 -18.36 -6.55 5.80
N ASN A 51 -18.30 -5.89 6.96
CA ASN A 51 -17.35 -4.81 7.25
C ASN A 51 -17.27 -3.75 6.14
N GLN A 52 -16.10 -3.56 5.52
CA GLN A 52 -15.86 -2.56 4.49
C GLN A 52 -16.26 -3.03 3.08
N PHE A 53 -17.00 -4.12 2.97
CA PHE A 53 -17.54 -4.63 1.71
C PHE A 53 -19.04 -4.89 1.83
N THR A 54 -19.74 -4.89 0.70
CA THR A 54 -21.15 -5.24 0.61
C THR A 54 -21.34 -6.25 -0.50
N VAL A 55 -22.17 -7.25 -0.25
CA VAL A 55 -22.64 -8.18 -1.28
C VAL A 55 -23.65 -7.43 -2.14
N GLN A 56 -23.30 -7.09 -3.37
CA GLN A 56 -24.17 -6.38 -4.29
C GLN A 56 -25.13 -7.34 -5.02
N SER A 57 -24.65 -8.52 -5.36
CA SER A 57 -25.41 -9.61 -5.96
C SER A 57 -24.85 -10.96 -5.49
N GLY A 58 -25.65 -12.01 -5.59
CA GLY A 58 -25.28 -13.33 -5.11
C GLY A 58 -25.16 -13.38 -3.58
N ALA A 59 -24.15 -14.11 -3.11
CA ALA A 59 -23.89 -14.30 -1.70
C ALA A 59 -22.42 -14.65 -1.46
N VAL A 60 -21.91 -14.26 -0.30
CA VAL A 60 -20.59 -14.69 0.21
C VAL A 60 -20.78 -15.49 1.48
N GLU A 61 -19.83 -16.37 1.77
CA GLU A 61 -19.79 -17.07 3.04
C GLU A 61 -18.54 -16.66 3.81
N VAL A 62 -18.74 -16.18 5.04
CA VAL A 62 -17.65 -15.90 5.98
C VAL A 62 -17.29 -17.23 6.63
N LEU A 63 -16.16 -17.76 6.20
CA LEU A 63 -15.59 -18.98 6.72
C LEU A 63 -14.86 -18.62 8.01
N ALA A 64 -15.32 -19.14 9.13
CA ALA A 64 -14.65 -19.02 10.42
C ALA A 64 -14.22 -20.40 10.92
N SER A 65 -13.24 -20.43 11.81
CA SER A 65 -12.70 -21.67 12.39
C SER A 65 -13.75 -22.64 12.97
N ASN A 66 -14.95 -22.18 13.31
CA ASN A 66 -16.03 -22.97 13.90
C ASN A 66 -17.07 -23.54 12.92
N ASN A 67 -17.13 -23.10 11.66
CA ASN A 67 -18.24 -23.47 10.74
C ASN A 67 -17.82 -24.20 9.46
N ASP A 68 -16.53 -24.24 9.09
CA ASP A 68 -16.14 -24.72 7.75
C ASP A 68 -14.88 -25.60 7.68
N PHE A 69 -14.66 -26.44 8.69
CA PHE A 69 -13.52 -27.38 8.76
C PHE A 69 -12.13 -26.72 8.65
N GLY A 70 -12.02 -25.43 8.96
CA GLY A 70 -10.74 -24.70 8.93
C GLY A 70 -10.17 -24.49 7.52
N ARG A 71 -11.02 -24.39 6.48
CA ARG A 71 -10.58 -24.20 5.08
C ARG A 71 -9.60 -23.04 4.89
N CYS A 72 -9.83 -21.89 5.54
CA CYS A 72 -8.92 -20.74 5.45
C CYS A 72 -7.51 -21.10 5.95
N VAL A 73 -7.42 -21.77 7.11
CA VAL A 73 -6.16 -22.23 7.70
C VAL A 73 -5.53 -23.34 6.85
N ALA A 74 -6.33 -24.25 6.31
CA ALA A 74 -5.86 -25.33 5.43
C ALA A 74 -5.25 -24.79 4.13
N ALA A 75 -5.76 -23.66 3.64
CA ALA A 75 -5.19 -22.92 2.51
C ALA A 75 -3.94 -22.09 2.90
N GLY A 76 -3.53 -22.10 4.18
CA GLY A 76 -2.37 -21.36 4.69
C GLY A 76 -2.65 -19.91 5.09
N GLY A 77 -3.92 -19.52 5.26
CA GLY A 77 -4.34 -18.16 5.62
C GLY A 77 -4.79 -18.01 7.07
N SER A 78 -5.49 -16.91 7.32
CA SER A 78 -6.05 -16.54 8.63
C SER A 78 -7.17 -17.51 9.07
N PRO A 79 -7.57 -17.50 10.36
CA PRO A 79 -8.70 -18.31 10.83
C PRO A 79 -10.06 -17.93 10.23
N ILE A 80 -10.17 -16.72 9.65
CA ILE A 80 -11.35 -16.19 8.98
C ILE A 80 -10.97 -15.77 7.57
N CYS A 81 -11.83 -16.06 6.59
CA CYS A 81 -11.69 -15.59 5.21
C CYS A 81 -13.06 -15.61 4.51
N ILE A 82 -13.15 -14.97 3.35
CA ILE A 82 -14.40 -14.89 2.58
C ILE A 82 -14.38 -15.90 1.44
N ASN A 83 -15.34 -16.83 1.44
CA ASN A 83 -15.70 -17.59 0.23
C ASN A 83 -16.55 -16.68 -0.68
N LEU A 84 -16.02 -16.36 -1.86
CA LEU A 84 -16.64 -15.46 -2.82
C LEU A 84 -17.82 -16.04 -3.59
N ASP A 85 -18.18 -17.31 -3.39
CA ASP A 85 -19.46 -17.88 -3.85
C ASP A 85 -20.10 -18.60 -2.67
N GLY A 86 -20.84 -17.86 -1.84
CA GLY A 86 -21.58 -18.37 -0.69
C GLY A 86 -23.00 -18.77 -1.07
N ALA A 87 -23.17 -19.81 -1.89
CA ALA A 87 -24.50 -20.22 -2.34
C ALA A 87 -25.18 -21.21 -1.36
N LEU A 88 -26.49 -21.03 -1.13
CA LEU A 88 -27.32 -22.07 -0.51
C LEU A 88 -27.84 -23.06 -1.55
N PRO A 89 -28.13 -24.33 -1.17
CA PRO A 89 -28.82 -25.27 -2.04
C PRO A 89 -30.12 -24.67 -2.60
N GLY A 90 -30.26 -24.68 -3.93
CA GLY A 90 -31.42 -24.11 -4.63
C GLY A 90 -31.33 -22.60 -4.91
N SER A 91 -30.19 -21.95 -4.62
CA SER A 91 -29.98 -20.58 -5.09
C SER A 91 -29.93 -20.52 -6.62
N THR A 92 -30.47 -19.44 -7.20
CA THR A 92 -30.50 -19.21 -8.66
C THR A 92 -29.50 -18.14 -9.10
N PHE A 93 -28.56 -17.78 -8.23
CA PHE A 93 -27.53 -16.81 -8.57
C PHE A 93 -26.63 -17.39 -9.67
N THR A 94 -26.07 -16.54 -10.51
CA THR A 94 -25.10 -16.93 -11.55
C THR A 94 -23.68 -16.49 -11.19
N GLY A 95 -23.54 -15.81 -10.06
CA GLY A 95 -22.30 -15.28 -9.52
C GLY A 95 -22.57 -14.31 -8.38
N THR A 96 -21.49 -13.92 -7.72
CA THR A 96 -21.47 -13.01 -6.60
C THR A 96 -20.63 -11.79 -6.95
N THR A 97 -21.17 -10.61 -6.64
CA THR A 97 -20.45 -9.33 -6.75
C THR A 97 -20.24 -8.78 -5.35
N PHE A 98 -18.99 -8.76 -4.90
CA PHE A 98 -18.60 -8.29 -3.57
C PHE A 98 -17.78 -7.00 -3.69
N VAL A 99 -18.24 -5.92 -3.07
CA VAL A 99 -17.77 -4.57 -3.43
C VAL A 99 -17.44 -3.71 -2.21
N SER A 100 -16.31 -3.01 -2.23
CA SER A 100 -15.89 -2.10 -1.16
C SER A 100 -16.96 -1.04 -0.87
N THR A 101 -17.30 -0.76 0.38
CA THR A 101 -18.31 0.25 0.72
C THR A 101 -17.84 1.67 0.45
N ALA A 102 -16.53 1.92 0.57
CA ALA A 102 -15.89 3.18 0.21
C ALA A 102 -15.77 3.34 -1.31
N PHE A 103 -15.87 4.61 -1.73
CA PHE A 103 -15.46 5.08 -3.05
C PHE A 103 -14.10 5.75 -2.95
N PHE A 104 -13.24 5.49 -3.93
CA PHE A 104 -11.88 6.03 -4.01
C PHE A 104 -11.82 7.00 -5.19
N GLY A 105 -11.38 8.23 -4.91
CA GLY A 105 -11.28 9.29 -5.91
C GLY A 105 -10.03 9.19 -6.77
N PRO A 106 -9.76 10.24 -7.57
CA PRO A 106 -8.57 10.31 -8.41
C PRO A 106 -7.27 10.16 -7.61
N GLY A 107 -6.28 9.49 -8.19
CA GLY A 107 -4.98 9.25 -7.58
C GLY A 107 -4.33 7.96 -8.06
N THR A 108 -3.08 7.75 -7.66
CA THR A 108 -2.36 6.50 -7.90
C THR A 108 -2.45 5.61 -6.67
N TYR A 109 -2.70 4.32 -6.88
CA TYR A 109 -2.91 3.37 -5.80
C TYR A 109 -2.12 2.08 -5.99
N ASP A 110 -1.70 1.49 -4.88
CA ASP A 110 -1.24 0.11 -4.80
C ASP A 110 -2.34 -0.73 -4.12
N LEU A 111 -2.89 -1.71 -4.84
CA LEU A 111 -3.90 -2.64 -4.34
C LEU A 111 -3.27 -4.00 -4.04
N PHE A 112 -3.54 -4.51 -2.85
CA PHE A 112 -3.11 -5.82 -2.37
C PHE A 112 -4.31 -6.62 -1.86
N PHE A 113 -4.27 -7.93 -2.03
CA PHE A 113 -5.18 -8.87 -1.37
C PHE A 113 -4.59 -10.28 -1.44
N ASP A 114 -5.02 -11.14 -0.53
CA ASP A 114 -4.68 -12.55 -0.56
C ASP A 114 -5.83 -13.35 -1.19
N LEU A 115 -5.49 -14.25 -2.11
CA LEU A 115 -6.46 -15.14 -2.74
C LEU A 115 -5.98 -16.58 -2.70
N ALA A 116 -6.89 -17.52 -2.42
CA ALA A 116 -6.67 -18.96 -2.48
C ALA A 116 -7.78 -19.67 -3.27
N GLY A 117 -7.54 -20.93 -3.64
CA GLY A 117 -8.58 -21.79 -4.18
C GLY A 117 -9.63 -22.16 -3.14
N SER A 118 -10.80 -22.62 -3.59
CA SER A 118 -11.96 -22.95 -2.74
C SER A 118 -11.74 -24.05 -1.69
N GLN A 119 -10.65 -24.82 -1.82
CA GLN A 119 -10.35 -26.06 -1.10
C GLN A 119 -11.37 -27.19 -1.37
N ARG A 120 -12.05 -27.13 -2.53
CA ARG A 120 -13.07 -28.13 -2.94
C ARG A 120 -12.81 -28.79 -4.30
N GLY A 121 -11.55 -28.75 -4.75
CA GLY A 121 -11.05 -29.56 -5.87
C GLY A 121 -11.35 -29.03 -7.28
N GLN A 122 -12.22 -28.02 -7.43
CA GLN A 122 -12.49 -27.37 -8.72
C GLN A 122 -11.72 -26.06 -8.87
N SER A 123 -11.30 -25.77 -10.10
CA SER A 123 -10.69 -24.48 -10.43
C SER A 123 -11.74 -23.39 -10.59
N ASN A 124 -11.44 -22.21 -10.07
CA ASN A 124 -12.36 -21.07 -10.05
C ASN A 124 -11.65 -19.80 -10.50
N THR A 125 -12.38 -18.95 -11.22
CA THR A 125 -11.87 -17.66 -11.71
C THR A 125 -12.56 -16.52 -10.97
N THR A 126 -11.80 -15.65 -10.32
CA THR A 126 -12.30 -14.41 -9.74
C THR A 126 -11.89 -13.24 -10.64
N SER A 127 -12.85 -12.41 -11.02
CA SER A 127 -12.60 -11.15 -11.72
C SER A 127 -12.47 -10.02 -10.70
N LEU A 128 -11.35 -9.31 -10.73
CA LEU A 128 -11.09 -8.12 -9.95
C LEU A 128 -11.30 -6.88 -10.82
N PHE A 129 -12.07 -5.92 -10.31
CA PHE A 129 -12.17 -4.58 -10.89
C PHE A 129 -11.78 -3.52 -9.87
N PHE A 130 -11.09 -2.48 -10.33
CA PHE A 130 -10.92 -1.24 -9.58
C PHE A 130 -11.05 -0.05 -10.52
N GLY A 131 -12.20 0.62 -10.45
CA GLY A 131 -12.61 1.61 -11.44
C GLY A 131 -12.77 1.00 -12.83
N ASN A 132 -12.62 1.82 -13.86
CA ASN A 132 -12.58 1.34 -15.25
C ASN A 132 -11.15 0.97 -15.73
N VAL A 133 -10.15 1.10 -14.85
CA VAL A 133 -8.74 0.99 -15.23
C VAL A 133 -8.13 -0.38 -14.94
N LEU A 134 -8.51 -1.00 -13.82
CA LEU A 134 -8.06 -2.34 -13.47
C LEU A 134 -9.20 -3.33 -13.72
N ASN A 135 -8.93 -4.32 -14.58
CA ASN A 135 -9.77 -5.48 -14.82
C ASN A 135 -8.83 -6.69 -14.97
N SER A 136 -8.87 -7.61 -14.02
CA SER A 136 -7.99 -8.78 -14.00
C SER A 136 -8.77 -10.03 -13.65
N GLU A 137 -8.49 -11.13 -14.34
CA GLU A 137 -9.04 -12.44 -14.04
C GLU A 137 -7.95 -13.31 -13.41
N ILE A 138 -8.27 -13.90 -12.26
CA ILE A 138 -7.35 -14.76 -11.50
C ILE A 138 -8.00 -16.14 -11.39
N THR A 139 -7.43 -17.10 -12.11
CA THR A 139 -7.88 -18.50 -12.08
C THR A 139 -6.98 -19.32 -11.16
N LEU A 140 -7.58 -19.95 -10.16
CA LEU A 140 -6.89 -20.76 -9.17
C LEU A 140 -7.38 -22.20 -9.23
N ALA A 141 -6.47 -23.16 -9.05
CA ALA A 141 -6.84 -24.54 -8.77
C ALA A 141 -7.53 -24.62 -7.41
N GLY A 142 -8.46 -25.57 -7.24
CA GLY A 142 -9.24 -25.69 -6.00
C GLY A 142 -8.39 -25.87 -4.74
N ASN A 143 -7.17 -26.42 -4.84
CA ASN A 143 -6.24 -26.61 -3.73
C ASN A 143 -5.11 -25.56 -3.67
N ALA A 144 -5.20 -24.48 -4.44
CA ALA A 144 -4.20 -23.42 -4.39
C ALA A 144 -4.16 -22.78 -3.00
N ALA A 145 -2.96 -22.64 -2.44
CA ALA A 145 -2.74 -21.94 -1.17
C ALA A 145 -2.93 -20.43 -1.34
N PHE A 146 -3.14 -19.71 -0.23
CA PHE A 146 -3.16 -18.25 -0.22
C PHE A 146 -1.86 -17.69 -0.79
N SER A 147 -2.01 -16.69 -1.65
CA SER A 147 -0.92 -15.89 -2.20
C SER A 147 -1.36 -14.45 -2.29
N THR A 148 -0.43 -13.53 -2.03
CA THR A 148 -0.68 -12.09 -2.16
C THR A 148 -0.61 -11.69 -3.63
N TYR A 149 -1.67 -11.05 -4.10
CA TYR A 149 -1.75 -10.38 -5.39
C TYR A 149 -1.53 -8.89 -5.19
N SER A 150 -0.69 -8.29 -6.03
CA SER A 150 -0.33 -6.87 -5.95
C SER A 150 -0.47 -6.19 -7.30
N PHE A 151 -1.27 -5.13 -7.35
CA PHE A 151 -1.41 -4.25 -8.50
C PHE A 151 -0.87 -2.87 -8.10
N LEU A 152 0.30 -2.52 -8.63
CA LEU A 152 1.02 -1.32 -8.24
C LEU A 152 0.76 -0.19 -9.24
N ASN A 153 0.76 1.04 -8.75
CA ASN A 153 0.61 2.26 -9.54
C ASN A 153 -0.66 2.29 -10.42
N VAL A 154 -1.79 1.81 -9.89
CA VAL A 154 -3.11 1.89 -10.55
C VAL A 154 -3.60 3.35 -10.50
N VAL A 155 -3.72 3.98 -11.65
CA VAL A 155 -4.09 5.40 -11.76
C VAL A 155 -5.60 5.57 -11.98
N ILE A 156 -6.31 6.14 -11.01
CA ILE A 156 -7.71 6.56 -11.14
C ILE A 156 -7.75 8.01 -11.66
N GLY A 157 -8.46 8.22 -12.77
CA GLY A 157 -8.48 9.51 -13.47
C GLY A 157 -9.30 10.59 -12.75
N PRO A 158 -9.10 11.89 -13.09
CA PRO A 158 -9.87 12.98 -12.52
C PRO A 158 -11.37 12.84 -12.83
N GLY A 159 -12.22 13.10 -11.84
CA GLY A 159 -13.67 12.98 -11.96
C GLY A 159 -14.22 11.55 -11.87
N GLU A 160 -13.37 10.55 -11.65
CA GLU A 160 -13.78 9.16 -11.43
C GLU A 160 -13.89 8.86 -9.93
N LEU A 161 -14.95 8.15 -9.54
CA LEU A 161 -15.11 7.53 -8.23
C LEU A 161 -15.15 6.02 -8.43
N SER A 162 -14.17 5.33 -7.87
CA SER A 162 -13.93 3.91 -8.11
C SER A 162 -14.20 3.08 -6.85
N ARG A 163 -14.62 1.83 -7.04
CA ARG A 163 -14.76 0.85 -5.97
C ARG A 163 -13.93 -0.38 -6.33
N ILE A 164 -13.47 -1.11 -5.31
CA ILE A 164 -12.88 -2.43 -5.50
C ILE A 164 -14.03 -3.43 -5.61
N VAL A 165 -14.06 -4.20 -6.68
CA VAL A 165 -15.08 -5.22 -6.95
C VAL A 165 -14.38 -6.56 -7.15
N PHE A 166 -14.79 -7.55 -6.37
CA PHE A 166 -14.52 -8.95 -6.65
C PHE A 166 -15.80 -9.57 -7.20
N PHE A 167 -15.69 -10.18 -8.39
CA PHE A 167 -16.76 -10.93 -9.00
C PHE A 167 -16.34 -12.40 -9.13
N GLN A 168 -17.19 -13.29 -8.64
CA GLN A 168 -17.02 -14.73 -8.77
C GLN A 168 -18.23 -15.27 -9.52
N PRO A 169 -18.07 -15.83 -10.74
CA PRO A 169 -19.12 -16.55 -11.41
C PRO A 169 -19.36 -17.90 -10.72
N GLY A 170 -20.59 -18.41 -10.81
CA GLY A 170 -20.99 -19.68 -10.20
C GLY A 170 -22.07 -19.52 -9.13
N SER A 171 -22.55 -20.66 -8.63
CA SER A 171 -23.50 -20.76 -7.52
C SER A 171 -23.48 -22.14 -6.87
N ASP A 172 -22.30 -22.76 -6.85
CA ASP A 172 -22.09 -24.12 -6.35
C ASP A 172 -21.54 -24.14 -4.91
N ASN A 173 -21.40 -22.96 -4.31
CA ASN A 173 -20.81 -22.75 -3.00
C ASN A 173 -19.31 -23.09 -2.95
N MET A 174 -18.59 -22.87 -4.05
CA MET A 174 -17.19 -23.24 -4.20
C MET A 174 -16.33 -22.11 -4.77
N GLY A 175 -16.45 -20.89 -4.24
CA GLY A 175 -15.68 -19.74 -4.70
C GLY A 175 -14.24 -19.74 -4.19
N ASN A 176 -13.40 -18.93 -4.84
CA ASN A 176 -12.08 -18.62 -4.31
C ASN A 176 -12.20 -17.92 -2.95
N LEU A 177 -11.16 -18.09 -2.13
CA LEU A 177 -11.12 -17.55 -0.78
C LEU A 177 -10.34 -16.23 -0.78
N LEU A 178 -10.94 -15.17 -0.25
CA LEU A 178 -10.38 -13.81 -0.19
C LEU A 178 -10.04 -13.42 1.26
N ASP A 179 -8.89 -12.77 1.43
CA ASP A 179 -8.48 -12.18 2.71
C ASP A 179 -7.55 -10.95 2.50
N ASN A 180 -7.28 -10.20 3.56
CA ASN A 180 -6.26 -9.14 3.65
C ASN A 180 -6.28 -8.10 2.52
N VAL A 181 -7.46 -7.59 2.18
CA VAL A 181 -7.58 -6.54 1.16
C VAL A 181 -7.03 -5.22 1.70
N ARG A 182 -6.05 -4.66 1.00
CA ARG A 182 -5.41 -3.40 1.37
C ARG A 182 -5.25 -2.49 0.17
N LEU A 183 -5.65 -1.23 0.33
CA LEU A 183 -5.45 -0.20 -0.68
C LEU A 183 -4.58 0.92 -0.09
N VAL A 184 -3.52 1.25 -0.80
CA VAL A 184 -2.58 2.30 -0.44
C VAL A 184 -2.64 3.37 -1.52
N GLN A 185 -2.98 4.60 -1.15
CA GLN A 185 -2.87 5.76 -2.04
C GLN A 185 -1.45 6.30 -2.01
N ARG A 186 -0.89 6.51 -3.20
CA ARG A 186 0.44 7.09 -3.43
C ARG A 186 0.29 8.60 -3.56
N ASP A 187 1.19 9.32 -2.91
CA ASP A 187 1.32 10.76 -3.12
C ASP A 187 2.16 11.02 -4.37
N ASP A 188 1.51 11.28 -5.51
CA ASP A 188 2.18 11.68 -6.75
C ASP A 188 2.57 13.16 -6.75
N VAL A 189 3.33 13.60 -5.75
CA VAL A 189 3.88 14.95 -5.75
C VAL A 189 5.22 14.90 -6.46
N ALA A 190 5.28 15.46 -7.67
CA ALA A 190 6.56 15.74 -8.33
C ALA A 190 7.44 16.54 -7.35
N PRO A 191 8.75 16.23 -7.22
CA PRO A 191 9.63 16.92 -6.28
C PRO A 191 9.48 18.43 -6.43
N VAL A 192 8.93 19.10 -5.42
CA VAL A 192 8.82 20.55 -5.43
C VAL A 192 10.24 21.08 -5.29
N PRO A 193 10.76 21.87 -6.25
CA PRO A 193 12.07 22.48 -6.10
C PRO A 193 12.07 23.31 -4.81
N GLU A 194 13.02 23.03 -3.91
CA GLU A 194 13.14 23.80 -2.68
C GLU A 194 13.17 25.29 -3.03
N PRO A 195 12.43 26.14 -2.28
CA PRO A 195 12.46 27.56 -2.55
C PRO A 195 13.90 28.07 -2.48
N ALA A 196 14.32 28.87 -3.46
CA ALA A 196 15.65 29.50 -3.50
C ALA A 196 16.00 30.29 -2.21
N THR A 197 15.02 30.52 -1.33
CA THR A 197 15.20 31.07 0.01
C THR A 197 16.04 30.19 0.93
N MET A 198 16.03 28.86 0.82
CA MET A 198 16.91 27.97 1.61
C MET A 198 18.37 28.17 1.21
N LEU A 199 18.64 28.27 -0.09
CA LEU A 199 19.96 28.61 -0.62
C LEU A 199 20.37 30.03 -0.18
N LEU A 200 19.47 31.01 -0.27
CA LEU A 200 19.73 32.39 0.15
C LEU A 200 19.98 32.50 1.67
N LEU A 201 19.24 31.74 2.48
CA LEU A 201 19.39 31.69 3.93
C LEU A 201 20.72 31.02 4.31
N GLY A 202 21.04 29.88 3.68
CA GLY A 202 22.30 29.18 3.89
C GLY A 202 23.52 30.01 3.48
N THR A 203 23.48 30.62 2.30
CA THR A 203 24.55 31.51 1.82
C THR A 203 24.65 32.80 2.62
N GLY A 204 23.51 33.37 3.04
CA GLY A 204 23.45 34.53 3.92
C GLY A 204 24.11 34.28 5.27
N LEU A 205 23.77 33.16 5.94
CA LEU A 205 24.37 32.75 7.21
C LEU A 205 25.87 32.47 7.08
N ALA A 206 26.29 31.78 6.02
CA ALA A 206 27.70 31.53 5.73
C ALA A 206 28.47 32.85 5.51
N GLY A 207 27.87 33.79 4.78
CA GLY A 207 28.42 35.14 4.55
C GLY A 207 28.60 35.93 5.85
N VAL A 208 27.60 35.90 6.74
CA VAL A 208 27.67 36.53 8.07
C VAL A 208 28.78 35.89 8.92
N GLY A 209 28.86 34.56 8.97
CA GLY A 209 29.90 33.84 9.70
C GLY A 209 31.32 34.21 9.24
N ALA A 210 31.53 34.29 7.92
CA ALA A 210 32.81 34.70 7.34
C ALA A 210 33.18 36.16 7.66
N ALA A 211 32.20 37.08 7.66
CA ALA A 211 32.41 38.47 8.03
C ALA A 211 32.81 38.64 9.51
N LEU A 212 32.16 37.91 10.42
CA LEU A 212 32.47 37.95 11.85
C LEU A 212 33.87 37.41 12.17
N ARG A 213 34.32 36.36 11.47
CA ARG A 213 35.67 35.80 11.63
C ARG A 213 36.77 36.78 11.24
N ARG A 214 36.59 37.52 10.13
CA ARG A 214 37.56 38.54 9.69
C ARG A 214 37.74 39.67 10.71
N LYS A 215 36.65 40.12 11.33
CA LYS A 215 36.71 41.16 12.36
C LYS A 215 37.48 40.73 13.62
N ARG A 216 37.39 39.45 14.01
CA ARG A 216 38.14 38.91 15.15
C ARG A 216 39.64 38.84 14.88
N ILE A 217 40.05 38.41 13.69
CA ILE A 217 41.47 38.32 13.30
C ILE A 217 42.11 39.71 13.21
N ALA A 218 41.41 40.69 12.62
CA ALA A 218 41.91 42.06 12.52
C ALA A 218 42.14 42.73 13.89
N LYS A 219 41.30 42.44 14.90
CA LYS A 219 41.49 42.93 16.28
C LYS A 219 42.69 42.30 17.00
N GLN A 220 43.09 41.08 16.63
CA GLN A 220 44.22 40.37 17.26
C GLN A 220 45.58 40.74 16.64
N GLY A 221 45.59 41.38 15.47
CA GLY A 221 46.82 41.85 14.80
C GLY A 221 47.28 43.26 15.19
N VAL A 222 46.58 43.95 16.09
CA VAL A 222 46.86 45.35 16.48
C VAL A 222 47.47 45.47 17.89
N SER A 223 47.77 44.34 18.55
CA SER A 223 48.35 44.31 19.91
C SER A 223 49.76 43.73 19.96
N GLY A 224 50.60 44.06 18.97
CA GLY A 224 52.04 43.76 18.95
C GLY A 224 52.85 45.04 18.81
#